data_AF-A0A7V5N1X8-F1
#
_entry.id   AF-A0A7V5N1X8-F1
#
_cell.length_a   1.000
_cell.length_b   1.000
_cell.length_c   1.000
_cell.angle_alpha   90.00
_cell.angle_beta   90.00
_cell.angle_gamma   90.00
#
_symmetry.space_group_name_H-M   'P 1'
#
loop_
_entity.id
_entity.type
_entity.pdbx_description
1 polymer ?
#
loop_
_entity_poly.entity_id
_entity_poly.type
_entity_poly.pdbx_seq_one_letter_code
_entity_poly.pdbx_strand_id
1 'polypeptide(L)' 'MSFLKAEGISKRYGQGPGAVEALRGIDMEVAQGEWLAVMGRSGSGKSTLLTVL' A
#
# COMPACT_ATOMS: atom_id res chain seq x y z
N MET A 1 20.70 0.28 4.29
CA MET A 1 20.04 1.52 3.86
C MET A 1 18.86 1.11 2.99
N SER A 2 17.66 1.57 3.33
CA SER A 2 16.45 1.34 2.52
C SER A 2 16.49 2.17 1.25
N PHE A 3 16.09 1.59 0.12
CA PHE A 3 15.82 2.34 -1.11
C PHE A 3 14.42 2.96 -1.07
N LEU A 4 13.45 2.23 -0.49
CA LEU A 4 12.09 2.70 -0.25
C LEU A 4 11.69 2.38 1.19
N LYS A 5 11.06 3.34 1.87
CA LYS A 5 10.48 3.18 3.20
C LYS A 5 9.12 3.86 3.24
N ALA A 6 8.10 3.14 3.69
CA ALA A 6 6.74 3.62 3.86
C ALA A 6 6.27 3.26 5.27
N GLU A 7 5.69 4.24 5.97
CA GLU A 7 5.21 4.07 7.35
C GLU A 7 3.77 4.60 7.46
N GLY A 8 2.89 3.82 8.04
CA GLY A 8 1.51 4.18 8.32
C GLY A 8 0.68 4.50 7.08
N ILE A 9 1.03 3.95 5.91
CA ILE A 9 0.36 4.32 4.66
C ILE A 9 -1.09 3.88 4.69
N SER A 10 -1.98 4.86 4.58
CA SER A 10 -3.43 4.65 4.55
C SER A 10 -4.03 5.34 3.33
N LYS A 11 -5.09 4.74 2.79
CA LYS A 11 -5.82 5.32 1.67
C LYS A 11 -7.28 4.93 1.79
N ARG A 12 -8.12 5.96 1.87
CA ARG A 12 -9.58 5.83 1.78
C ARG A 12 -10.07 6.45 0.48
N TYR A 13 -10.97 5.75 -0.21
CA TYR A 13 -11.68 6.26 -1.37
C TYR A 13 -13.14 6.52 -1.02
N GLY A 14 -13.71 7.59 -1.57
CA GLY A 14 -15.07 8.03 -1.27
C GLY A 14 -15.22 8.73 0.08
N GLN A 15 -16.47 8.97 0.46
CA GLN A 15 -16.87 9.72 1.65
C GLN A 15 -18.08 9.05 2.32
N GLY A 16 -18.27 9.30 3.61
CA GLY A 16 -19.44 8.82 4.36
C GLY A 16 -19.48 7.28 4.51
N PRO A 17 -20.67 6.70 4.76
CA PRO A 17 -20.82 5.27 5.05
C PRO A 17 -20.35 4.32 3.93
N GLY A 18 -20.29 4.79 2.68
CA GLY A 18 -19.83 4.01 1.53
C GLY A 18 -18.33 4.11 1.25
N ALA A 19 -17.56 4.79 2.11
CA ALA A 19 -16.13 4.94 1.89
C ALA A 19 -15.40 3.59 2.04
N VAL A 20 -14.44 3.34 1.15
CA VAL A 20 -13.63 2.12 1.15
C VAL A 20 -12.24 2.43 1.63
N GLU A 21 -11.84 1.76 2.71
CA GLU A 21 -10.48 1.80 3.23
C GLU A 21 -9.61 0.79 2.47
N ALA A 22 -8.92 1.27 1.44
CA ALA A 22 -8.11 0.47 0.53
C ALA A 22 -6.75 0.09 1.12
N LEU A 23 -6.14 0.97 1.92
CA LEU A 23 -4.93 0.69 2.71
C LEU A 23 -5.15 1.11 4.15
N ARG A 24 -4.69 0.28 5.10
CA ARG A 24 -4.98 0.38 6.54
C ARG A 24 -3.69 0.43 7.36
N GLY A 25 -2.95 1.54 7.27
CA GLY A 25 -1.72 1.73 8.04
C GLY A 25 -0.64 0.71 7.68
N ILE A 26 -0.24 0.68 6.42
CA ILE A 26 0.77 -0.26 5.92
C ILE A 26 2.17 0.29 6.16
N ASP A 27 3.01 -0.53 6.80
CA ASP A 27 4.45 -0.31 6.94
C ASP A 27 5.21 -1.25 5.99
N MET A 28 6.19 -0.72 5.26
CA MET A 28 7.09 -1.54 4.45
C MET A 28 8.44 -0.87 4.17
N GLU A 29 9.45 -1.70 3.95
CA GLU A 29 10.79 -1.28 3.57
C GLU A 29 11.27 -2.17 2.41
N VAL A 30 11.96 -1.57 1.44
CA VAL A 30 12.61 -2.30 0.34
C VAL A 30 14.06 -1.84 0.25
N ALA A 31 14.98 -2.80 0.31
CA ALA A 31 16.41 -2.52 0.19
C ALA A 31 16.81 -2.24 -1.26
N GLN A 32 17.95 -1.58 -1.45
CA GLN A 32 18.48 -1.36 -2.79
C GLN A 32 18.85 -2.69 -3.45
N GLY A 33 18.36 -2.91 -4.68
CA GLY A 33 18.58 -4.13 -5.45
C GLY A 33 17.63 -5.28 -5.10
N GLU A 34 16.72 -5.09 -4.15
CA GLU A 34 15.71 -6.08 -3.78
C GLU A 34 14.58 -6.14 -4.82
N TRP A 35 14.13 -7.35 -5.14
CA TRP A 35 12.96 -7.60 -5.98
C TRP A 35 11.78 -8.01 -5.11
N LEU A 36 10.73 -7.20 -5.11
CA LEU A 36 9.52 -7.42 -4.32
C LEU A 36 8.32 -7.73 -5.24
N ALA A 37 7.55 -8.75 -4.88
CA ALA A 37 6.26 -9.05 -5.52
C ALA A 37 5.11 -8.82 -4.53
N VAL A 38 4.11 -8.04 -4.94
CA VAL A 38 2.90 -7.78 -4.15
C VAL A 38 1.77 -8.69 -4.63
N MET A 39 1.34 -9.62 -3.78
CA MET A 39 0.31 -10.63 -4.09
C MET A 39 -0.93 -10.50 -3.22
N GLY A 40 -2.06 -11.05 -3.69
CA GLY A 40 -3.33 -11.01 -2.95
C GLY A 40 -4.56 -11.04 -3.86
N ARG A 41 -5.73 -11.33 -3.26
CA ARG A 41 -7.03 -11.39 -3.96
C ARG A 41 -7.39 -10.08 -4.68
N SER A 42 -8.27 -10.15 -5.68
CA SER A 42 -8.80 -8.92 -6.32
C SER A 42 -9.44 -8.01 -5.26
N GLY A 43 -9.23 -6.69 -5.39
CA GLY A 43 -9.72 -5.69 -4.43
C GLY A 43 -8.91 -5.53 -3.13
N SER A 44 -7.82 -6.28 -2.92
CA SER A 44 -7.03 -6.21 -1.68
C SER A 44 -6.12 -4.97 -1.52
N GLY A 45 -6.26 -3.95 -2.38
CA GLY A 45 -5.47 -2.71 -2.27
C GLY A 45 -4.09 -2.73 -2.93
N LYS A 46 -3.68 -3.79 -3.63
CA LYS A 46 -2.33 -3.89 -4.26
C LYS A 46 -2.03 -2.77 -5.24
N SER A 47 -2.93 -2.52 -6.19
CA SER A 47 -2.76 -1.44 -7.16
C SER A 47 -2.78 -0.07 -6.46
N THR A 48 -3.57 0.08 -5.41
CA THR A 48 -3.56 1.29 -4.58
C THR A 48 -2.20 1.48 -3.90
N LEU A 49 -1.65 0.42 -3.28
CA LEU A 49 -0.32 0.43 -2.67
C LEU A 49 0.73 0.88 -3.69
N LEU A 50 0.80 0.24 -4.86
CA LEU A 50 1.75 0.60 -5.91
C LEU A 50 1.54 1.99 -6.54
N THR A 51 0.36 2.60 -6.35
CA THR A 51 0.09 3.96 -6.83
C THR A 51 0.55 5.03 -5.84
N VAL A 52 0.59 4.70 -4.54
CA VAL A 52 0.94 5.66 -3.48
C VAL A 52 2.41 5.59 -3.06
N LEU A 53 3.07 4.47 -3.34
CA LEU A 53 4.53 4.31 -3.25
C LEU A 53 5.23 5.08 -4.38
#